data_AF-A0A1W1VK36-F1
#
_entry.id   AF-A0A1W1VK36-F1
#
_cell.length_a   1.000
_cell.length_b   1.000
_cell.length_c   1.000
_cell.angle_alpha   90.00
_cell.angle_beta   90.00
_cell.angle_gamma   90.00
#
_symmetry.space_group_name_H-M   'P 1'
#
loop_
_entity.id
_entity.type
_entity.pdbx_description
1 polymer ?
#
loop_
_entity_poly.entity_id
_entity_poly.type
_entity_poly.pdbx_seq_one_letter_code
_entity_poly.pdbx_strand_id
1 'polypeptide(L)'
;MGFFSKIKSKVKETFGGNTKLEDSLSKTRKGFVEKVFEVFTKNRAITDDLYDELEEVLIQGDVGVETSIQLVETIRARVKKEKSKMSYN
;
A
#
# COMPACT_ATOMS: atom_id res chain seq x y z
N MET A 1 -9.07 -10.41 -20.19
CA MET A 1 -9.90 -9.70 -19.20
C MET A 1 -9.17 -9.72 -17.87
N GLY A 2 -8.50 -8.61 -17.59
CA GLY A 2 -7.31 -8.59 -16.74
C GLY A 2 -7.56 -8.58 -15.24
N PHE A 3 -6.55 -9.05 -14.53
CA PHE A 3 -6.28 -8.96 -13.09
C PHE A 3 -6.77 -7.67 -12.42
N PHE A 4 -6.74 -6.54 -13.14
CA PHE A 4 -7.27 -5.24 -12.74
C PHE A 4 -8.76 -5.23 -12.36
N SER A 5 -9.59 -5.98 -13.09
CA SER A 5 -11.02 -6.10 -12.78
C SER A 5 -11.22 -6.81 -11.44
N LYS A 6 -10.37 -7.81 -11.16
CA LYS A 6 -10.41 -8.61 -9.93
C LYS A 6 -10.01 -7.78 -8.71
N ILE A 7 -9.01 -6.90 -8.85
CA ILE A 7 -8.61 -5.95 -7.80
C ILE A 7 -9.72 -4.92 -7.56
N LYS A 8 -10.21 -4.27 -8.62
CA LYS A 8 -11.26 -3.24 -8.51
C LYS A 8 -12.53 -3.79 -7.87
N SER A 9 -12.91 -5.03 -8.22
CA SER A 9 -14.08 -5.69 -7.65
C SER A 9 -13.90 -5.98 -6.16
N LYS A 10 -12.73 -6.47 -5.73
CA LYS A 10 -12.44 -6.76 -4.31
C LYS A 10 -12.40 -5.49 -3.45
N VAL A 11 -11.87 -4.41 -4.01
CA VAL A 11 -11.88 -3.08 -3.37
C VAL A 11 -13.32 -2.58 -3.23
N LYS A 12 -14.13 -2.66 -4.28
CA LYS A 12 -15.54 -2.26 -4.21
C LYS A 12 -16.36 -3.10 -3.21
N GLU A 13 -16.07 -4.38 -3.10
CA GLU A 13 -16.71 -5.30 -2.15
C GLU A 13 -16.32 -5.03 -0.68
N THR A 14 -15.07 -4.65 -0.43
CA THR A 14 -14.55 -4.39 0.93
C THR A 14 -14.91 -2.99 1.43
N PHE A 15 -15.08 -2.00 0.54
CA PHE A 15 -15.31 -0.59 0.88
C PHE A 15 -16.72 -0.06 0.55
N GLY A 16 -17.56 -0.83 -0.15
CA GLY A 16 -18.85 -0.40 -0.72
C GLY A 16 -20.00 -0.09 0.26
N GLY A 17 -19.69 0.24 1.52
CA GLY A 17 -20.65 0.52 2.57
C GLY A 17 -20.97 2.00 2.83
N ASN A 18 -20.30 2.96 2.19
CA ASN A 18 -20.61 4.38 2.42
C ASN A 18 -20.09 5.29 1.28
N THR A 19 -20.90 5.46 0.23
CA THR A 19 -20.55 6.26 -0.96
C THR A 19 -20.10 7.68 -0.62
N LYS A 20 -20.69 8.31 0.40
CA LYS A 20 -20.30 9.64 0.87
C LYS A 20 -18.89 9.69 1.47
N LEU A 21 -18.49 8.68 2.24
CA LEU A 21 -17.14 8.63 2.80
C LEU A 21 -16.12 8.34 1.70
N GLU A 22 -16.42 7.41 0.79
CA GLU A 22 -15.59 7.11 -0.37
C GLU A 22 -15.38 8.35 -1.26
N ASP A 23 -16.45 9.11 -1.53
CA ASP A 23 -16.39 10.33 -2.34
C ASP A 23 -15.60 11.44 -1.62
N SER A 24 -15.81 11.61 -0.31
CA SER A 24 -15.09 12.62 0.48
C SER A 24 -13.59 12.35 0.60
N LEU A 25 -13.19 11.07 0.60
CA LEU A 25 -11.78 10.63 0.69
C LEU A 25 -11.18 10.34 -0.68
N SER A 26 -11.93 10.53 -1.78
CA SER A 26 -11.49 10.20 -3.14
C SER A 26 -10.19 10.90 -3.53
N LYS A 27 -10.02 12.18 -3.16
CA LYS A 27 -8.82 12.98 -3.44
C LYS A 27 -7.61 12.47 -2.66
N THR A 28 -7.77 12.24 -1.35
CA THR A 28 -6.72 11.70 -0.49
C THR A 28 -6.30 10.32 -0.96
N ARG A 29 -7.27 9.45 -1.26
CA ARG A 29 -6.99 8.12 -1.81
C ARG A 29 -6.21 8.23 -3.12
N LYS A 30 -6.63 9.09 -4.04
CA LYS A 30 -5.96 9.23 -5.35
C LYS A 30 -4.52 9.73 -5.19
N GLY A 31 -4.30 10.83 -4.48
CA GLY A 31 -2.97 11.40 -4.30
C GLY A 31 -2.04 10.50 -3.48
N PHE A 32 -2.57 9.85 -2.43
CA PHE A 32 -1.80 8.92 -1.61
C PHE A 32 -1.42 7.66 -2.39
N VAL A 33 -2.37 7.06 -3.13
CA VAL A 33 -2.10 5.87 -3.95
C VAL A 33 -1.11 6.19 -5.08
N GLU A 34 -1.19 7.36 -5.69
CA GLU A 34 -0.23 7.80 -6.71
C GLU A 34 1.20 7.87 -6.16
N LYS A 35 1.40 8.51 -5.00
CA LYS A 35 2.71 8.58 -4.33
C LYS A 35 3.25 7.21 -3.95
N VAL A 36 2.41 6.36 -3.36
CA VAL A 36 2.81 4.98 -3.01
C VAL A 36 3.18 4.19 -4.26
N PHE A 37 2.42 4.33 -5.35
CA PHE A 37 2.72 3.67 -6.61
C PHE A 37 4.04 4.15 -7.22
N GLU A 38 4.36 5.44 -7.11
CA GLU A 38 5.65 6.01 -7.53
C GLU A 38 6.84 5.38 -6.80
N VAL A 39 6.73 5.19 -5.47
CA VAL A 39 7.75 4.47 -4.69
C VAL A 39 7.97 3.06 -5.23
N PHE A 40 6.90 2.33 -5.55
CA PHE A 40 6.99 0.98 -6.10
C PHE A 40 7.47 0.91 -7.56
N THR A 41 7.25 1.93 -8.38
CA THR A 41 7.74 1.96 -9.77
C THR A 41 9.19 2.40 -9.86
N LYS A 42 9.63 3.29 -8.96
CA LYS A 42 11.02 3.72 -8.85
C LYS A 42 11.92 2.58 -8.39
N ASN A 43 11.46 1.79 -7.43
CA ASN A 43 12.22 0.69 -6.85
C ASN A 43 11.88 -0.64 -7.54
N ARG A 44 12.77 -1.13 -8.40
CA ARG A 44 12.58 -2.40 -9.14
C ARG A 44 12.63 -3.66 -8.27
N ALA A 45 13.18 -3.54 -7.07
CA ALA A 45 13.32 -4.63 -6.12
C ALA A 45 12.83 -4.17 -4.74
N ILE A 46 12.35 -5.14 -3.95
CA ILE A 46 12.00 -4.89 -2.55
C ILE A 46 13.31 -4.82 -1.75
N THR A 47 13.83 -3.61 -1.59
CA THR A 47 15.06 -3.25 -0.87
C THR A 47 14.75 -2.40 0.36
N ASP A 48 15.76 -2.13 1.18
CA ASP A 48 15.61 -1.22 2.34
C ASP A 48 15.22 0.19 1.90
N ASP A 49 15.81 0.72 0.81
CA ASP A 49 15.45 2.03 0.25
C ASP A 49 13.95 2.19 -0.08
N LEU A 50 13.29 1.12 -0.56
CA LEU A 50 11.84 1.13 -0.80
C LEU A 50 11.06 1.36 0.52
N TYR A 51 11.48 0.68 1.59
CA TYR A 51 10.81 0.76 2.88
C TYR A 51 10.98 2.15 3.49
N ASP A 52 12.16 2.75 3.37
CA ASP A 52 12.45 4.10 3.85
C ASP A 52 11.63 5.16 3.08
N GLU A 53 11.56 5.07 1.74
CA GLU A 53 10.72 5.95 0.92
C GLU A 53 9.22 5.79 1.23
N LEU A 54 8.78 4.54 1.48
CA LEU A 54 7.39 4.28 1.87
C LEU A 54 7.05 4.89 3.23
N GLU A 55 7.98 4.82 4.19
CA GLU A 55 7.83 5.46 5.50
C GLU A 55 7.68 6.97 5.36
N GLU A 56 8.53 7.60 4.55
CA GLU A 56 8.46 9.03 4.29
C GLU A 56 7.12 9.44 3.68
N VAL A 57 6.62 8.69 2.69
CA VAL A 57 5.30 8.94 2.08
C VAL A 57 4.16 8.80 3.08
N LEU A 58 4.25 7.84 4.01
CA LEU A 58 3.25 7.65 5.07
C LEU A 58 3.26 8.83 6.05
N ILE A 59 4.44 9.28 6.47
CA ILE A 59 4.59 10.45 7.36
C ILE A 59 4.04 11.71 6.70
N GLN A 60 4.37 11.95 5.42
CA GLN A 60 3.83 13.07 4.64
C GLN A 60 2.31 12.96 4.39
N GLY A 61 1.74 11.77 4.53
CA GLY A 61 0.32 11.48 4.34
C GLY A 61 -0.53 11.65 5.61
N ASP A 62 -0.03 12.37 6.63
CA ASP A 62 -0.70 12.58 7.92
C ASP A 62 -0.96 11.30 8.74
N VAL A 63 -0.18 10.23 8.52
CA VAL A 63 -0.28 8.98 9.30
C VAL A 63 0.43 9.08 10.65
N GLY A 64 1.44 9.94 10.75
CA GLY A 64 2.28 10.11 11.93
C GLY A 64 3.47 9.14 11.98
N VAL A 65 4.54 9.55 12.67
CA VAL A 65 5.84 8.86 12.66
C VAL A 65 5.75 7.44 13.21
N GLU A 66 5.22 7.29 14.43
CA GLU A 66 5.16 5.99 15.11
C GLU A 66 4.34 4.96 14.31
N THR A 67 3.17 5.37 13.82
CA THR A 67 2.30 4.50 13.03
C THR A 67 2.91 4.15 11.68
N SER A 68 3.63 5.09 11.04
CA SER A 68 4.31 4.83 9.77
C SER A 68 5.39 3.76 9.91
N ILE A 69 6.25 3.87 10.94
CA ILE A 69 7.28 2.87 11.26
C ILE A 69 6.64 1.48 11.48
N GLN A 70 5.59 1.42 12.31
CA GLN A 70 4.89 0.15 12.61
C GLN A 70 4.27 -0.50 11.35
N LEU A 71 3.69 0.31 10.46
CA LEU A 71 3.11 -0.17 9.20
C LEU A 71 4.18 -0.74 8.27
N VAL A 72 5.29 -0.03 8.09
CA VAL A 72 6.40 -0.46 7.22
C VAL A 72 7.03 -1.75 7.75
N GLU A 73 7.29 -1.85 9.05
CA GLU A 73 7.82 -3.06 9.67
C GLU A 73 6.87 -4.26 9.53
N THR A 74 5.55 -4.02 9.66
CA THR A 74 4.55 -5.06 9.43
C THR A 74 4.57 -5.56 7.99
N ILE A 75 4.73 -4.65 7.01
CA ILE A 75 4.85 -5.00 5.59
C ILE A 75 6.15 -5.79 5.34
N ARG A 76 7.29 -5.35 5.90
CA ARG A 76 8.59 -6.02 5.82
C ARG A 76 8.50 -7.47 6.33
N ALA A 77 7.92 -7.66 7.52
CA ALA A 77 7.70 -8.98 8.09
C ALA A 77 6.76 -9.85 7.23
N ARG A 78 5.69 -9.27 6.69
CA ARG A 78 4.74 -9.96 5.82
C ARG A 78 5.41 -10.45 4.53
N VAL A 79 6.21 -9.61 3.89
CA VAL A 79 6.96 -9.97 2.67
C VAL A 79 7.95 -11.09 2.94
N LYS A 80 8.70 -11.02 4.05
CA LYS A 80 9.63 -12.08 4.46
C LYS A 80 8.92 -13.42 4.64
N LYS A 81 7.74 -13.42 5.28
CA LYS A 81 6.89 -14.61 5.46
C LYS A 81 6.34 -15.17 4.15
N GLU A 82 6.02 -14.33 3.17
CA GLU A 82 5.54 -14.82 1.87
C GLU A 82 6.68 -15.35 1.00
N LYS A 83 7.87 -14.71 1.02
CA LYS A 83 9.07 -15.24 0.38
C LYS A 83 9.46 -16.61 0.94
N SER A 84 9.39 -16.79 2.26
CA SER A 84 9.68 -18.09 2.88
C SER A 84 8.68 -19.17 2.45
N LYS A 85 7.38 -18.85 2.33
CA LYS A 85 6.38 -19.80 1.83
C LYS A 85 6.56 -20.16 0.36
N MET A 86 6.93 -19.18 -0.47
CA MET A 86 7.16 -19.40 -1.91
C MET A 86 8.35 -20.35 -2.15
N SER A 87 9.35 -20.33 -1.28
CA SER A 87 10.55 -21.17 -1.41
C SER A 87 10.37 -22.62 -0.94
N TYR A 88 9.21 -22.98 -0.39
CA TYR A 88 8.87 -24.32 0.12
C TYR A 88 7.80 -25.06 -0.73
N ASN A 89 7.43 -24.50 -1.88
CA ASN A 89 6.60 -25.13 -2.91
C ASN A 89 7.41 -25.30 -4.20
#